data_AF-A0ABD1GH72-F1
#
_entry.id   AF-A0ABD1GH72-F1
#
_cell.length_a   1.000
_cell.length_b   1.000
_cell.length_c   1.000
_cell.angle_alpha   90.00
_cell.angle_beta   90.00
_cell.angle_gamma   90.00
#
_symmetry.space_group_name_H-M   'P 1'
#
loop_
_entity.id
_entity.type
_entity.pdbx_description
1 polymer ?
#
loop_
_entity_poly.entity_id
_entity_poly.type
_entity_poly.pdbx_seq_one_letter_code
_entity_poly.pdbx_strand_id
1 'polypeptide(L)'
;MYKLASMHETIERYQKYTKDSQANNPPSEHNMQQLKHEAASMIKKIELLETSKRKLLGEGLGPCTIEELQQLEQQLERSVTTIRARKMQVYKQQIEHLKEKEKALAAENAMLCEKGLQFGLQTRGGGGGSNEERAVVPSAEISEVSDVETELFIGLPETRHKRPYQK
;
A
#
# COMPACT_ATOMS: atom_id res chain seq x y z
N MET A 1 7.75 -44.14 -35.43
CA MET A 1 6.76 -43.06 -35.30
C MET A 1 6.00 -43.27 -33.99
N TYR A 2 6.10 -42.34 -33.03
CA TYR A 2 5.32 -42.42 -31.79
C TYR A 2 3.92 -41.87 -32.05
N LYS A 3 2.90 -42.72 -31.89
CA LYS A 3 1.49 -42.30 -31.95
C LYS A 3 1.19 -41.46 -30.71
N LEU A 4 0.94 -40.17 -30.90
CA LEU A 4 0.45 -39.29 -29.84
C LEU A 4 -1.00 -39.67 -29.55
N ALA A 5 -1.27 -40.13 -28.33
CA ALA A 5 -2.59 -40.54 -27.89
C ALA A 5 -3.58 -39.37 -27.99
N SER A 6 -4.80 -39.65 -28.48
CA SER A 6 -5.86 -38.64 -28.52
C SER A 6 -6.18 -38.12 -27.11
N MET A 7 -6.71 -36.90 -26.99
CA MET A 7 -7.08 -36.32 -25.69
C MET A 7 -7.99 -37.27 -24.90
N HIS A 8 -8.94 -37.92 -25.59
CA HIS A 8 -9.85 -38.89 -25.00
C HIS A 8 -9.12 -40.13 -24.46
N GLU A 9 -8.18 -40.65 -25.25
CA GLU A 9 -7.37 -41.83 -24.93
C GLU A 9 -6.40 -41.54 -23.77
N THR A 10 -5.93 -40.29 -23.67
CA THR A 10 -5.14 -39.81 -22.53
C THR A 10 -6.02 -39.67 -21.29
N ILE A 11 -7.23 -39.09 -21.40
CA ILE A 11 -8.19 -39.00 -20.29
C ILE A 11 -8.58 -40.39 -19.77
N GLU A 12 -8.89 -41.35 -20.66
CA GLU A 12 -9.22 -42.72 -20.26
C GLU A 12 -8.06 -43.41 -19.54
N ARG A 13 -6.82 -43.24 -20.02
CA ARG A 13 -5.65 -43.78 -19.32
C ARG A 13 -5.50 -43.19 -17.93
N TYR A 14 -5.69 -41.89 -17.75
CA TYR A 14 -5.67 -41.25 -16.43
C TYR A 14 -6.80 -41.74 -15.53
N GLN A 15 -8.01 -41.92 -16.07
CA GLN A 15 -9.16 -42.45 -15.32
C GLN A 15 -8.95 -43.92 -14.89
N LYS A 16 -8.38 -44.75 -15.77
CA LYS A 16 -8.01 -46.13 -15.41
C LYS A 16 -6.93 -46.15 -14.34
N TYR A 17 -5.86 -45.38 -14.53
CA TYR A 17 -4.78 -45.31 -13.55
C TYR A 17 -5.24 -44.82 -12.17
N THR A 18 -6.12 -43.82 -12.11
CA THR A 18 -6.70 -43.34 -10.84
C THR A 18 -7.61 -44.36 -10.19
N LYS A 19 -8.46 -45.06 -10.95
CA LYS A 19 -9.29 -46.16 -10.43
C LYS A 19 -8.44 -47.33 -9.93
N ASP A 20 -7.41 -47.73 -10.68
CA ASP A 20 -6.50 -48.83 -10.33
C ASP A 20 -5.62 -48.45 -9.12
N SER A 21 -5.21 -47.19 -9.01
CA SER A 21 -4.48 -46.68 -7.85
C SER A 21 -5.35 -46.66 -6.59
N GLN A 22 -6.64 -46.30 -6.73
CA GLN A 22 -7.61 -46.35 -5.63
C GLN A 22 -8.02 -47.78 -5.25
N ALA A 23 -7.95 -48.73 -6.19
CA ALA A 23 -8.17 -50.16 -5.93
C ALA A 23 -6.95 -50.82 -5.26
N ASN A 24 -5.73 -50.45 -5.64
CA ASN A 24 -4.48 -50.99 -5.08
C ASN A 24 -4.09 -50.36 -3.73
N ASN A 25 -4.50 -49.12 -3.47
CA ASN A 25 -4.36 -48.44 -2.18
C ASN A 25 -5.64 -47.66 -1.90
N PRO A 26 -6.73 -48.32 -1.47
CA PRO A 26 -7.92 -47.60 -1.05
C PRO A 26 -7.52 -46.64 0.07
N PRO A 27 -7.90 -45.35 0.01
CA PRO A 27 -7.71 -44.47 1.15
C PRO A 27 -8.37 -45.16 2.33
N SER A 28 -7.59 -45.46 3.37
CA SER A 28 -8.13 -46.20 4.51
C SER A 28 -9.32 -45.42 5.05
N GLU A 29 -10.41 -46.10 5.39
CA GLU A 29 -11.58 -45.44 5.99
C GLU A 29 -11.17 -44.57 7.18
N HIS A 30 -10.13 -45.01 7.90
CA HIS A 30 -9.48 -44.24 8.95
C HIS A 30 -8.89 -42.91 8.47
N ASN A 31 -8.14 -42.86 7.37
CA ASN A 31 -7.59 -41.61 6.82
C ASN A 31 -8.72 -40.66 6.36
N MET A 32 -9.74 -41.18 5.69
CA MET A 32 -10.91 -40.39 5.29
C MET A 32 -11.67 -39.83 6.50
N GLN A 33 -11.83 -40.62 7.57
CA GLN A 33 -12.44 -40.18 8.83
C GLN A 33 -11.57 -39.11 9.54
N GLN A 34 -10.25 -39.28 9.54
CA GLN A 34 -9.31 -38.29 10.08
C GLN A 34 -9.43 -36.95 9.35
N LEU A 35 -9.40 -36.94 8.01
CA LEU A 35 -9.55 -35.71 7.22
C LEU A 35 -10.90 -35.02 7.46
N LYS A 36 -11.98 -35.81 7.57
CA LYS A 36 -13.31 -35.28 7.93
C LYS A 36 -13.31 -34.64 9.32
N HIS A 37 -12.68 -35.29 10.29
CA HIS A 37 -12.54 -34.74 11.63
C HIS A 37 -11.72 -33.45 11.63
N GLU A 38 -10.59 -33.43 10.93
CA GLU A 38 -9.74 -32.25 10.81
C GLU A 38 -10.48 -31.08 10.17
N ALA A 39 -11.22 -31.33 9.07
CA ALA A 39 -12.06 -30.33 8.43
C ALA A 39 -13.12 -29.77 9.40
N ALA A 40 -13.81 -30.64 10.14
CA ALA A 40 -14.79 -30.21 11.14
C ALA A 40 -14.15 -29.40 12.28
N SER A 41 -12.93 -29.76 12.68
CA SER A 41 -12.16 -29.02 13.69
C SER A 41 -11.77 -27.62 13.20
N MET A 42 -11.33 -27.52 11.93
CA MET A 42 -11.01 -26.23 11.31
C MET A 42 -12.24 -25.33 11.21
N ILE A 43 -13.40 -25.86 10.80
CA ILE A 43 -14.65 -25.11 10.72
C ILE A 43 -15.01 -24.52 12.08
N LYS A 44 -15.00 -25.34 13.15
CA LYS A 44 -15.26 -24.86 14.52
C LYS A 44 -14.28 -23.76 14.96
N LYS A 45 -13.01 -23.89 14.57
CA LYS A 45 -11.99 -22.88 14.88
C LYS A 45 -12.28 -21.56 14.17
N ILE A 46 -12.70 -21.61 12.90
CA ILE A 46 -13.12 -20.43 12.14
C ILE A 46 -14.32 -19.76 12.80
N GLU A 47 -15.36 -20.51 13.14
CA GLU A 47 -16.57 -19.98 13.80
C GLU A 47 -16.24 -19.29 15.14
N LEU A 48 -15.33 -19.87 15.93
CA LEU A 48 -14.88 -19.28 17.18
C LEU A 48 -14.11 -17.97 16.95
N LEU A 49 -13.21 -17.94 15.95
CA LEU A 49 -12.47 -16.73 15.59
C LEU A 49 -13.39 -15.62 15.07
N GLU A 50 -14.36 -15.96 14.22
CA GLU A 50 -15.34 -15.00 13.71
C GLU A 50 -16.24 -14.45 14.81
N THR A 51 -16.64 -15.30 15.75
CA THR A 51 -17.42 -14.88 16.92
C THR A 51 -16.60 -13.96 17.82
N SER A 52 -15.34 -14.30 18.08
CA SER A 52 -14.43 -13.44 18.84
C SER A 52 -14.22 -12.07 18.15
N LYS A 53 -14.02 -12.07 16.84
CA LYS A 53 -13.93 -10.84 16.04
C LYS A 53 -15.19 -9.99 16.17
N ARG A 54 -16.38 -10.58 16.02
CA ARG A 54 -17.66 -9.85 16.17
C ARG A 54 -17.78 -9.22 17.56
N LYS A 55 -17.46 -9.99 18.62
CA LYS A 55 -17.43 -9.46 19.99
C LYS A 55 -16.48 -8.25 20.11
N LEU A 56 -15.24 -8.35 19.59
CA LEU A 56 -14.28 -7.25 19.57
C LEU A 56 -14.77 -6.01 18.79
N LEU A 57 -15.66 -6.19 17.81
CA LEU A 57 -16.31 -5.12 17.06
C LEU A 57 -17.58 -4.57 17.76
N GLY A 58 -17.93 -5.10 18.93
CA GLY A 58 -19.13 -4.70 19.67
C GLY A 58 -20.41 -5.38 19.20
N GLU A 59 -20.31 -6.40 18.35
CA GLU A 59 -21.45 -7.11 17.77
C GLU A 59 -21.81 -8.36 18.57
N GLY A 60 -23.11 -8.68 18.68
CA GLY A 60 -23.56 -9.95 19.28
C GLY A 60 -23.22 -10.12 20.76
N LEU A 61 -23.15 -9.01 21.51
CA LEU A 61 -22.76 -8.99 22.93
C LEU A 61 -23.86 -9.43 23.90
N GLY A 62 -25.12 -9.50 23.45
CA GLY A 62 -26.27 -9.83 24.31
C GLY A 62 -26.12 -11.10 25.18
N PRO A 63 -25.50 -12.19 24.69
CA PRO A 63 -25.24 -13.39 25.49
C PRO A 63 -24.00 -13.32 26.39
N CYS A 64 -23.21 -12.25 26.36
CA CYS A 64 -21.99 -12.15 27.14
C CYS A 64 -22.30 -11.84 28.61
N THR A 65 -21.55 -12.48 29.50
CA THR A 65 -21.54 -12.19 30.93
C THR A 65 -20.83 -10.87 31.23
N ILE A 66 -21.03 -10.32 32.42
CA ILE A 66 -20.38 -9.07 32.85
C ILE A 66 -18.86 -9.25 32.88
N GLU A 67 -18.38 -10.40 33.35
CA GLU A 67 -16.97 -10.74 33.40
C GLU A 67 -16.35 -10.80 32.01
N GLU A 68 -17.02 -11.43 31.04
CA GLU A 68 -16.57 -11.46 29.64
C GLU A 68 -16.51 -10.06 29.02
N LEU A 69 -17.50 -9.21 29.31
CA LEU A 69 -17.53 -7.83 28.82
C LEU A 69 -16.39 -6.99 29.41
N GLN A 70 -16.10 -7.14 30.70
CA GLN A 70 -14.97 -6.46 31.35
C GLN A 70 -13.62 -6.93 30.78
N GLN A 71 -13.47 -8.22 30.50
CA GLN A 71 -12.25 -8.73 29.85
C GLN A 71 -12.09 -8.16 28.44
N LEU A 72 -13.17 -8.10 27.68
CA LEU A 72 -13.18 -7.52 26.34
C LEU A 72 -12.79 -6.03 26.35
N GLU A 73 -13.37 -5.26 27.27
CA GLU A 73 -13.06 -3.85 27.47
C GLU A 73 -11.57 -3.65 27.81
N GLN A 74 -11.04 -4.39 28.79
CA GLN A 74 -9.63 -4.31 29.16
C GLN A 74 -8.70 -4.68 28.00
N GLN A 75 -9.06 -5.70 27.21
CA GLN A 75 -8.28 -6.08 26.04
C GLN A 75 -8.26 -4.97 24.99
N LEU A 76 -9.42 -4.36 24.72
CA LEU A 76 -9.54 -3.25 23.77
C LEU A 76 -8.75 -2.03 24.24
N GLU A 77 -8.89 -1.63 25.51
CA GLU A 77 -8.17 -0.50 26.10
C GLU A 77 -6.64 -0.67 25.98
N ARG A 78 -6.11 -1.84 26.36
CA ARG A 78 -4.68 -2.16 26.22
C ARG A 78 -4.23 -2.10 24.76
N SER A 79 -5.02 -2.65 23.83
CA SER A 79 -4.68 -2.66 22.41
C SER A 79 -4.64 -1.26 21.81
N VAL A 80 -5.65 -0.42 22.11
CA VAL A 80 -5.73 0.96 21.64
C VAL A 80 -4.57 1.79 22.19
N THR A 81 -4.26 1.62 23.48
CA THR A 81 -3.13 2.28 24.13
C THR A 81 -1.81 1.92 23.44
N THR A 82 -1.59 0.63 23.17
CA THR A 82 -0.39 0.14 22.47
C THR A 82 -0.29 0.69 21.05
N ILE A 83 -1.39 0.68 20.30
CA ILE A 83 -1.45 1.21 18.93
C ILE A 83 -1.12 2.70 18.92
N ARG A 84 -1.72 3.48 19.84
CA ARG A 84 -1.49 4.92 19.94
C ARG A 84 -0.04 5.23 20.30
N ALA A 85 0.53 4.51 21.26
CA ALA A 85 1.93 4.67 21.65
C ALA A 85 2.88 4.40 20.47
N ARG A 86 2.67 3.31 19.73
CA ARG A 86 3.47 2.99 18.54
C ARG A 86 3.31 4.05 17.45
N LYS A 87 2.08 4.51 17.18
CA LYS A 87 1.80 5.55 16.19
C LYS A 87 2.54 6.85 16.54
N MET A 88 2.50 7.24 17.82
CA MET A 88 3.19 8.43 18.31
C MET A 88 4.72 8.30 18.20
N GLN A 89 5.27 7.12 18.50
CA GLN A 89 6.70 6.86 18.31
C GLN A 89 7.11 7.01 16.83
N VAL A 90 6.35 6.42 15.91
CA VAL A 90 6.64 6.51 14.46
C VAL A 90 6.57 7.95 13.97
N TYR A 91 5.56 8.72 14.39
CA TYR A 91 5.46 10.13 14.01
C TYR A 91 6.58 10.98 14.60
N LYS A 92 6.99 10.73 15.84
CA LYS A 92 8.13 11.41 16.44
C LYS A 92 9.39 11.20 15.60
N GLN A 93 9.67 9.96 15.21
CA GLN A 93 10.81 9.63 14.34
C GLN A 93 10.73 10.33 12.98
N GLN A 94 9.55 10.38 12.36
CA GLN A 94 9.35 11.09 11.09
C GLN A 94 9.58 12.59 11.22
N ILE A 95 9.08 13.21 12.29
CA ILE A 95 9.28 14.64 12.56
C ILE A 95 10.77 14.93 12.77
N GLU A 96 11.48 14.10 13.53
CA GLU A 96 12.92 14.26 13.77
C GLU A 96 13.72 14.18 12.46
N HIS A 97 13.45 13.15 11.64
CA HIS A 97 14.08 13.00 10.33
C HIS A 97 13.81 14.20 9.40
N LEU A 98 12.58 14.71 9.37
CA LEU A 98 12.24 15.87 8.54
C LEU A 98 12.95 17.15 9.03
N LYS A 99 13.07 17.35 10.35
CA LYS A 99 13.84 18.47 10.91
C LYS A 99 15.32 18.41 10.58
N GLU A 100 15.91 17.22 10.57
CA GLU A 100 17.30 17.03 10.16
C GLU A 100 17.49 17.34 8.68
N LYS A 101 16.57 16.87 7.83
CA LYS A 101 16.58 17.18 6.39
C LYS A 101 16.41 18.67 6.12
N GLU A 102 15.49 19.34 6.83
CA GLU A 102 15.31 20.79 6.73
C GLU A 102 16.61 21.54 7.05
N LYS A 103 17.28 21.18 8.15
CA LYS A 103 18.57 21.79 8.54
C LYS A 103 19.65 21.58 7.47
N ALA A 104 19.76 20.37 6.93
CA ALA A 104 20.75 20.05 5.90
C ALA A 104 20.51 20.88 4.63
N LEU A 105 19.26 20.96 4.17
CA LEU A 105 18.90 21.75 3.00
C LEU A 105 19.07 23.26 3.22
N ALA A 106 18.76 23.76 4.41
CA ALA A 106 18.99 25.16 4.76
C ALA A 106 20.49 25.52 4.74
N ALA A 107 21.35 24.62 5.24
CA ALA A 107 22.79 24.79 5.18
C ALA A 107 23.32 24.76 3.74
N GLU A 108 22.84 23.83 2.92
CA GLU A 108 23.21 23.74 1.50
C GLU A 108 22.76 24.99 0.72
N ASN A 109 21.53 25.45 0.92
CA ASN A 109 21.02 26.67 0.30
C ASN A 109 21.85 27.90 0.69
N ALA A 110 22.23 28.04 1.97
CA ALA A 110 23.09 29.14 2.42
C ALA A 110 24.46 29.12 1.70
N MET A 111 25.08 27.95 1.57
CA MET A 111 26.34 27.77 0.83
C MET A 111 26.21 28.12 -0.65
N LEU A 112 25.09 27.74 -1.29
CA LEU A 112 24.84 28.07 -2.69
C LEU A 112 24.59 29.57 -2.89
N CYS A 113 23.85 30.22 -1.98
CA CYS A 113 23.65 31.67 -2.01
C CYS A 113 24.98 32.42 -1.90
N GLU A 114 25.86 32.03 -0.98
CA GLU A 114 27.19 32.63 -0.83
C GLU A 114 28.03 32.49 -2.11
N LYS A 115 28.06 31.29 -2.70
CA LYS A 115 28.75 31.04 -3.96
C LYS A 115 28.15 31.87 -5.11
N GLY A 116 26.82 31.94 -5.22
CA GLY A 116 26.14 32.75 -6.23
C GLY A 116 26.48 34.24 -6.12
N LEU A 117 26.58 34.76 -4.90
CA LEU A 117 27.03 36.13 -4.65
C LEU A 117 28.50 36.34 -5.04
N GLN A 118 29.38 35.38 -4.76
CA GLN A 118 30.79 35.42 -5.21
C GLN A 118 30.95 35.36 -6.74
N PHE A 119 30.12 34.61 -7.44
CA PHE A 119 30.11 34.59 -8.91
C PHE A 119 29.52 35.88 -9.52
N GLY A 120 28.49 36.47 -8.89
CA GLY A 120 27.93 37.76 -9.30
C GLY A 120 28.89 38.95 -9.15
N LEU A 121 29.98 38.81 -8.38
CA LEU A 121 31.05 39.80 -8.27
C LEU A 121 32.14 39.66 -9.36
N GLN A 122 32.19 38.54 -10.10
CA GLN A 122 33.17 38.33 -11.19
C GLN A 122 32.67 38.79 -12.56
N THR A 123 31.35 39.01 -12.74
CA THR A 123 30.77 39.48 -14.02
C THR A 123 30.60 41.00 -14.12
N ARG A 124 31.08 41.78 -13.14
CA ARG A 124 31.01 43.25 -13.17
C ARG A 124 32.38 43.91 -13.25
N GLY A 125 33.14 43.53 -14.28
CA GLY A 125 34.39 44.17 -14.68
C GLY A 125 34.38 44.53 -16.16
N GLY A 126 33.63 45.56 -16.55
CA GLY A 126 33.75 46.16 -17.88
C GLY A 126 32.50 46.87 -18.38
N GLY A 127 32.56 48.20 -18.44
CA GLY A 127 31.63 49.05 -19.21
C GLY A 127 30.92 50.12 -18.37
N GLY A 128 31.46 51.34 -18.36
CA GLY A 128 30.90 52.50 -17.66
C GLY A 128 29.85 53.29 -18.47
N GLY A 129 29.30 54.34 -17.82
CA GLY A 129 28.64 55.47 -18.51
C GLY A 129 27.29 55.91 -17.93
N SER A 130 27.33 56.86 -16.99
CA SER A 130 26.42 58.01 -16.77
C SER A 130 24.95 58.02 -17.26
N ASN A 131 23.98 58.10 -16.33
CA ASN A 131 23.13 59.29 -16.04
C ASN A 131 21.84 58.94 -15.27
N GLU A 132 21.46 59.83 -14.35
CA GLU A 132 20.19 59.83 -13.62
C GLU A 132 19.00 60.18 -14.55
N GLU A 133 17.92 59.41 -14.52
CA GLU A 133 16.57 59.87 -14.19
C GLU A 133 15.57 58.70 -14.19
N ARG A 134 14.62 58.78 -13.27
CA ARG A 134 13.60 57.77 -12.97
C ARG A 134 12.37 58.00 -13.85
N ALA A 135 11.98 57.04 -14.69
CA ALA A 135 10.61 56.96 -15.21
C ALA A 135 10.22 55.53 -15.63
N VAL A 136 9.05 55.10 -15.14
CA VAL A 136 8.33 53.87 -15.49
C VAL A 136 7.57 54.08 -16.79
N VAL A 137 7.70 53.20 -17.79
CA VAL A 137 6.57 52.67 -18.60
C VAL A 137 6.99 51.51 -19.54
N PRO A 138 6.04 50.63 -19.93
CA PRO A 138 6.29 49.28 -20.44
C PRO A 138 6.24 49.23 -21.98
N SER A 139 6.75 48.15 -22.58
CA SER A 139 6.02 47.37 -23.61
C SER A 139 6.88 46.25 -24.21
N ALA A 140 6.24 45.09 -24.29
CA ALA A 140 6.31 44.08 -25.35
C ALA A 140 7.70 43.64 -25.85
N GLU A 141 8.14 42.47 -25.40
CA GLU A 141 8.33 41.33 -26.31
C GLU A 141 7.88 40.06 -25.59
N ILE A 142 6.69 39.58 -25.95
CA ILE A 142 6.26 38.22 -25.62
C ILE A 142 7.05 37.34 -26.57
N SER A 143 8.14 36.75 -26.08
CA SER A 143 8.69 35.55 -26.71
C SER A 143 7.61 34.47 -26.60
N GLU A 144 7.09 34.03 -27.75
CA GLU A 144 6.10 32.96 -27.84
C GLU A 144 6.67 31.66 -27.26
N VAL A 145 6.53 31.49 -25.94
CA VAL A 145 6.60 30.17 -25.32
C VAL A 145 5.30 29.45 -25.63
N SER A 146 5.37 28.60 -26.66
CA SER A 146 4.36 27.59 -26.95
C SER A 146 4.17 26.70 -25.72
N ASP A 147 2.99 26.73 -25.13
CA ASP A 147 2.59 25.80 -24.07
C ASP A 147 2.44 24.40 -24.68
N VAL A 148 3.36 23.50 -24.36
CA VAL A 148 3.19 22.08 -24.66
C VAL A 148 2.26 21.49 -23.60
N GLU A 149 1.00 21.27 -23.96
CA GLU A 149 0.04 20.60 -23.10
C GLU A 149 0.48 19.14 -22.89
N THR A 150 1.12 18.88 -21.75
CA THR A 150 1.42 17.50 -21.33
C THR A 150 0.25 17.00 -20.49
N GLU A 151 -0.38 15.89 -20.90
CA GLU A 151 -1.40 15.17 -20.10
C GLU A 151 -0.80 14.45 -18.87
N LEU A 152 0.17 15.08 -18.18
CA LEU A 152 0.82 14.52 -17.02
C LEU A 152 0.01 14.86 -15.75
N PHE A 153 -0.90 13.97 -15.38
CA PHE A 153 -1.62 14.06 -14.11
C PHE A 153 -0.73 13.56 -12.96
N ILE A 154 -0.13 14.47 -12.19
CA ILE A 154 0.62 14.15 -10.97
C ILE A 154 -0.38 14.07 -9.81
N GLY A 155 -1.12 12.96 -9.75
CA GLY A 155 -2.08 12.65 -8.68
C GLY A 155 -2.34 11.15 -8.59
N LEU A 156 -3.08 10.71 -7.56
CA LEU A 156 -3.45 9.30 -7.42
C LEU A 156 -4.27 8.87 -8.66
N PRO A 157 -3.91 7.78 -9.36
CA PRO A 157 -4.57 7.40 -10.62
C PRO A 157 -6.05 7.11 -10.42
N GLU A 158 -6.90 7.56 -11.34
CA GLU A 158 -8.32 7.21 -11.36
C GLU A 158 -8.48 5.68 -11.45
N THR A 159 -9.17 5.10 -10.48
CA THR A 159 -9.61 3.71 -10.55
C THR A 159 -10.60 3.59 -11.70
N ARG A 160 -10.23 2.86 -12.76
CA ARG A 160 -11.13 2.53 -13.87
C ARG A 160 -12.40 1.86 -13.33
N HIS A 161 -13.48 2.60 -13.19
CA HIS A 161 -14.80 2.02 -13.00
C HIS A 161 -15.17 1.28 -14.28
N LYS A 162 -15.22 -0.06 -14.20
CA LYS A 162 -15.81 -0.89 -15.25
C LYS A 162 -17.26 -0.43 -15.44
N ARG A 163 -17.58 0.11 -16.62
CA ARG A 163 -18.98 0.31 -17.03
C ARG A 163 -19.67 -1.07 -17.03
N PRO A 164 -20.84 -1.22 -16.40
CA PRO A 164 -21.63 -2.43 -16.60
C PRO A 164 -22.19 -2.41 -18.02
N TYR A 165 -22.03 -3.52 -18.73
CA TYR A 165 -22.79 -3.78 -19.96
C TYR A 165 -24.28 -3.81 -19.58
N GLN A 166 -25.08 -2.93 -20.18
CA GLN A 166 -26.54 -3.06 -20.15
C GLN A 166 -26.98 -4.10 -21.19
N LYS A 167 -28.07 -4.79 -20.84
CA LYS A 167 -28.67 -5.98 -21.49
C LYS A 167 -28.90 -5.86 -22.99
#